data_AF-A0A1F9FCY6-F1
#
_entry.id   AF-A0A1F9FCY6-F1
#
_cell.length_a   1.000
_cell.length_b   1.000
_cell.length_c   1.000
_cell.angle_alpha   90.00
_cell.angle_beta   90.00
_cell.angle_gamma   90.00
#
_symmetry.space_group_name_H-M   'P 1'
#
loop_
_entity.id
_entity.type
_entity.pdbx_description
1 polymer ?
#
loop_
_entity_poly.entity_id
_entity_poly.type
_entity_poly.pdbx_seq_one_letter_code
_entity_poly.pdbx_strand_id
1 'polypeptide(L)'
;MLNVSPLIAQNNPDPQVCNDPPDVFLEAPEEEAFNLLKATLPLMSPQEQEEAIWKYFMGDLQRLSRYELQRNLRDMFRFSKEVAGLDVYKTLIGRVLDLTPPDPKSDQDGYQRTLSMRTIAIGEAKNYEEFYPRLKTHLETYQPKELSLFLSATEMNEVRALLVAVSRDPNSSFIARDILEEKYTGPSIFYAGRDEKIKDLKEKEKVFLDEANEFFRKAKESNNPKQRLALNMEGNAAQHKARLLEMEHENFARQNEMFKRSFQAHLKVSHFSSDIVESLGHDASQKAYVENYLTHENPSYRVGAIRGLAHHPQNWSKLRGYLDDKDSNIQRVSVLALKNDEDAWPKIVGHLNHEDPNVKEAVTSAFYETSLKSEMYPYFKPMLQASFRQKDSFDADRQRWMVYQRVRSVTENWDALSDTQKSEFRSIAKELKPVVQGNDVILRLLQQTLNKTQEN
;
A
#
# COMPACT_ATOMS: atom_id res chain seq x y z
N MET A 1 45.26 2.83 -74.22
CA MET A 1 45.82 2.32 -72.95
C MET A 1 44.81 2.67 -71.87
N LEU A 2 43.86 1.76 -71.61
CA LEU A 2 43.86 0.71 -70.56
C LEU A 2 43.39 1.31 -69.21
N ASN A 3 42.15 1.00 -68.77
CA ASN A 3 41.78 -0.07 -67.82
C ASN A 3 42.42 0.19 -66.43
N VAL A 4 41.74 0.20 -65.28
CA VAL A 4 40.91 -0.88 -64.70
C VAL A 4 40.12 -0.33 -63.48
N SER A 5 38.91 -0.87 -63.21
CA SER A 5 38.35 -1.07 -61.85
C SER A 5 39.00 -2.31 -61.19
N PRO A 6 38.98 -2.54 -59.87
CA PRO A 6 37.80 -3.12 -59.16
C PRO A 6 37.59 -2.54 -57.73
N LEU A 7 36.35 -2.40 -57.25
CA LEU A 7 35.58 -3.38 -56.46
C LEU A 7 36.34 -3.94 -55.23
N ILE A 8 35.87 -3.59 -54.02
CA ILE A 8 35.57 -4.52 -52.91
C ILE A 8 34.52 -3.85 -52.00
N ALA A 9 33.44 -4.58 -51.80
CA ALA A 9 32.35 -4.32 -50.87
C ALA A 9 32.74 -4.75 -49.45
N GLN A 10 32.28 -4.01 -48.43
CA GLN A 10 31.96 -4.58 -47.12
C GLN A 10 30.66 -3.97 -46.61
N ASN A 11 29.68 -4.85 -46.47
CA ASN A 11 28.38 -4.63 -45.86
C ASN A 11 28.56 -4.29 -44.37
N ASN A 12 28.07 -3.12 -43.95
CA ASN A 12 27.65 -2.93 -42.57
C ASN A 12 26.14 -3.24 -42.49
N PRO A 13 25.68 -4.12 -41.59
CA PRO A 13 24.26 -4.28 -41.33
C PRO A 13 23.72 -3.01 -40.68
N ASP A 14 22.61 -2.51 -41.22
CA ASP A 14 21.81 -1.43 -40.64
C ASP A 14 21.51 -1.72 -39.16
N PRO A 15 21.55 -0.70 -38.28
CA PRO A 15 21.04 -0.85 -36.92
C PRO A 15 19.55 -1.19 -37.02
N GLN A 16 19.17 -2.32 -36.43
CA GLN A 16 17.78 -2.71 -36.26
C GLN A 16 16.99 -1.53 -35.68
N VAL A 17 16.15 -0.96 -36.52
CA VAL A 17 15.07 -0.07 -36.13
C VAL A 17 14.18 -0.90 -35.21
N CYS A 18 14.27 -0.66 -33.89
CA CYS A 18 13.24 -1.06 -32.96
C CYS A 18 11.98 -0.30 -33.39
N ASN A 19 11.09 -0.98 -34.12
CA ASN A 19 9.78 -0.44 -34.41
C ASN A 19 9.07 -0.26 -33.07
N ASP A 20 8.77 0.98 -32.71
CA ASP A 20 7.88 1.26 -31.59
C ASP A 20 6.60 0.42 -31.75
N PRO A 21 6.10 -0.25 -30.70
CA PRO A 21 4.90 -1.05 -30.79
C PRO A 21 3.76 -0.16 -31.32
N PRO A 22 3.02 -0.60 -32.36
CA PRO A 22 2.05 0.24 -33.04
C PRO A 22 0.95 0.69 -32.07
N ASP A 23 0.49 1.93 -32.23
CA ASP A 23 -0.44 2.66 -31.35
C ASP A 23 -1.90 2.14 -31.41
N VAL A 24 -2.07 0.83 -31.61
CA VAL A 24 -3.35 0.14 -31.90
C VAL A 24 -4.28 0.08 -30.69
N PHE A 25 -3.77 0.35 -29.47
CA PHE A 25 -4.55 0.23 -28.24
C PHE A 25 -5.55 1.37 -28.00
N LEU A 26 -5.46 2.49 -28.74
CA LEU A 26 -6.25 3.70 -28.44
C LEU A 26 -7.60 3.80 -29.19
N GLU A 27 -7.86 2.95 -30.19
CA GLU A 27 -9.08 3.04 -31.01
C GLU A 27 -10.05 1.86 -30.85
N ALA A 28 -9.67 0.79 -30.15
CA ALA A 28 -10.54 -0.36 -29.89
C ALA A 28 -11.42 -0.12 -28.64
N PRO A 29 -12.63 -0.72 -28.57
CA PRO A 29 -13.39 -0.82 -27.31
C PRO A 29 -12.50 -1.35 -26.18
N GLU A 30 -12.66 -0.82 -24.96
CA GLU A 30 -11.78 -1.11 -23.81
C GLU A 30 -11.56 -2.62 -23.57
N GLU A 31 -12.61 -3.43 -23.77
CA GLU A 31 -12.58 -4.89 -23.66
C GLU A 31 -11.73 -5.55 -24.76
N GLU A 32 -11.78 -5.07 -26.00
CA GLU A 32 -10.96 -5.58 -27.10
C GLU A 32 -9.48 -5.24 -26.89
N ALA A 33 -9.18 -4.00 -26.48
CA ALA A 33 -7.83 -3.57 -26.15
C ALA A 33 -7.25 -4.39 -24.98
N PHE A 34 -8.04 -4.66 -23.94
CA PHE A 34 -7.65 -5.51 -22.82
C PHE A 34 -7.35 -6.96 -23.27
N ASN A 35 -8.23 -7.55 -24.07
CA ASN A 35 -8.06 -8.91 -24.58
C ASN A 35 -6.86 -9.02 -25.51
N LEU A 36 -6.60 -8.01 -26.35
CA LEU A 36 -5.44 -7.95 -27.21
C LEU A 36 -4.14 -7.85 -26.39
N LEU A 37 -4.10 -6.98 -25.37
CA LEU A 37 -2.94 -6.89 -24.48
C LEU A 37 -2.66 -8.25 -23.83
N LYS A 38 -3.67 -8.86 -23.22
CA LYS A 38 -3.54 -10.17 -22.58
C LYS A 38 -3.03 -11.27 -23.53
N ALA A 39 -3.50 -11.29 -24.77
CA ALA A 39 -3.11 -12.31 -25.76
C ALA A 39 -1.67 -12.12 -26.26
N THR A 40 -1.17 -10.88 -26.27
CA THR A 40 0.15 -10.54 -26.84
C THR A 40 1.28 -10.55 -25.82
N LEU A 41 1.01 -10.34 -24.53
CA LEU A 41 2.04 -10.33 -23.48
C LEU A 41 2.96 -11.57 -23.47
N PRO A 42 2.49 -12.82 -23.63
CA PRO A 42 3.37 -13.99 -23.63
C PRO A 42 4.38 -14.02 -24.77
N LEU A 43 4.17 -13.21 -25.82
CA LEU A 43 5.06 -13.08 -26.98
C LEU A 43 6.12 -11.97 -26.81
N MET A 44 6.01 -11.19 -25.74
CA MET A 44 6.87 -10.05 -25.43
C MET A 44 7.94 -10.41 -24.40
N SER A 45 9.11 -9.76 -24.48
CA SER A 45 10.10 -9.78 -23.41
C SER A 45 9.57 -9.09 -22.14
N PRO A 46 10.13 -9.36 -20.94
CA PRO A 46 9.66 -8.74 -19.70
C PRO A 46 9.64 -7.20 -19.74
N GLN A 47 10.60 -6.58 -20.42
CA GLN A 47 10.66 -5.11 -20.57
C GLN A 47 9.54 -4.59 -21.49
N GLU A 48 9.27 -5.28 -22.61
CA GLU A 48 8.17 -4.93 -23.50
C GLU A 48 6.81 -5.13 -22.81
N GLN A 49 6.67 -6.19 -21.99
CA GLN A 49 5.48 -6.40 -21.18
C GLN A 49 5.26 -5.26 -20.19
N GLU A 50 6.31 -4.83 -19.48
CA GLU A 50 6.25 -3.71 -18.55
C GLU A 50 5.76 -2.43 -19.24
N GLU A 51 6.36 -2.06 -20.36
CA GLU A 51 5.98 -0.84 -21.10
C GLU A 51 4.56 -0.93 -21.67
N ALA A 52 4.17 -2.07 -22.23
CA ALA A 52 2.82 -2.27 -22.75
C ALA A 52 1.76 -2.14 -21.64
N ILE A 53 2.00 -2.76 -20.48
CA ILE A 53 1.12 -2.68 -19.31
C ILE A 53 1.06 -1.25 -18.78
N TRP A 54 2.21 -0.60 -18.63
CA TRP A 54 2.28 0.79 -18.18
C TRP A 54 1.51 1.72 -19.12
N LYS A 55 1.74 1.63 -20.43
CA LYS A 55 1.07 2.45 -21.43
C LYS A 55 -0.45 2.26 -21.40
N TYR A 56 -0.93 1.02 -21.27
CA TYR A 56 -2.36 0.72 -21.22
C TYR A 56 -3.06 1.30 -19.98
N PHE A 57 -2.53 1.03 -18.77
CA PHE A 57 -3.21 1.45 -17.53
C PHE A 57 -2.90 2.90 -17.13
N MET A 58 -1.66 3.32 -17.32
CA MET A 58 -1.15 4.58 -16.78
C MET A 58 -1.07 5.69 -17.83
N GLY A 59 -1.13 5.36 -19.13
CA GLY A 59 -1.30 6.26 -20.28
C GLY A 59 -0.92 7.73 -20.07
N ASP A 60 -1.75 8.66 -20.55
CA ASP A 60 -1.56 10.09 -20.28
C ASP A 60 -1.93 10.40 -18.82
N LEU A 61 -0.97 10.20 -17.91
CA LEU A 61 -1.08 10.45 -16.47
C LEU A 61 -1.66 11.83 -16.15
N GLN A 62 -1.39 12.84 -17.00
CA GLN A 62 -1.82 14.21 -16.73
C GLN A 62 -3.33 14.38 -16.91
N ARG A 63 -3.98 13.56 -17.76
CA ARG A 63 -5.43 13.59 -18.01
C ARG A 63 -6.25 12.83 -16.98
N LEU A 64 -5.65 11.90 -16.25
CA LEU A 64 -6.35 11.07 -15.28
C LEU A 64 -6.63 11.87 -14.00
N SER A 65 -7.87 11.81 -13.53
CA SER A 65 -8.20 12.27 -12.19
C SER A 65 -7.48 11.42 -11.14
N ARG A 66 -7.32 11.95 -9.91
CA ARG A 66 -6.71 11.20 -8.80
C ARG A 66 -7.41 9.87 -8.52
N TYR A 67 -8.74 9.81 -8.68
CA TYR A 67 -9.52 8.58 -8.45
C TYR A 67 -9.25 7.53 -9.54
N GLU A 68 -9.29 7.95 -10.81
CA GLU A 68 -9.00 7.05 -11.95
C GLU A 68 -7.57 6.53 -11.89
N LEU A 69 -6.61 7.40 -11.57
CA LEU A 69 -5.21 7.04 -11.38
C LEU A 69 -5.04 5.93 -10.32
N GLN A 70 -5.67 6.08 -9.16
CA GLN A 70 -5.60 5.08 -8.09
C GLN A 70 -6.29 3.77 -8.49
N ARG A 71 -7.42 3.83 -9.20
CA ARG A 71 -8.12 2.65 -9.71
C ARG A 71 -7.26 1.92 -10.74
N ASN A 72 -6.81 2.62 -11.77
CA ASN A 72 -6.00 2.08 -12.85
C ASN A 72 -4.70 1.47 -12.31
N LEU A 73 -4.06 2.11 -11.33
CA LEU A 73 -2.85 1.57 -10.68
C LEU A 73 -3.11 0.23 -9.97
N ARG A 74 -4.23 0.12 -9.24
CA ARG A 74 -4.61 -1.15 -8.58
C ARG A 74 -4.95 -2.22 -9.61
N ASP A 75 -5.65 -1.84 -10.68
CA ASP A 75 -5.99 -2.76 -11.77
C ASP A 75 -4.73 -3.23 -12.51
N MET A 76 -3.76 -2.34 -12.73
CA MET A 76 -2.45 -2.64 -13.30
C MET A 76 -1.68 -3.66 -12.44
N PHE A 77 -1.61 -3.44 -11.13
CA PHE A 77 -0.95 -4.35 -10.20
C PHE A 77 -1.63 -5.71 -10.13
N ARG A 78 -2.97 -5.74 -10.06
CA ARG A 78 -3.72 -7.01 -10.12
C ARG A 78 -3.47 -7.75 -11.43
N PHE A 79 -3.60 -7.05 -12.56
CA PHE A 79 -3.43 -7.63 -13.89
C PHE A 79 -2.01 -8.19 -14.10
N SER A 80 -0.97 -7.41 -13.78
CA SER A 80 0.42 -7.86 -13.94
C SER A 80 0.73 -9.07 -13.06
N LYS A 81 0.23 -9.11 -11.83
CA LYS A 81 0.38 -10.26 -10.92
C LYS A 81 -0.30 -11.53 -11.46
N GLU A 82 -1.47 -11.40 -12.08
CA GLU A 82 -2.27 -12.53 -12.58
C GLU A 82 -1.82 -13.02 -13.97
N VAL A 83 -1.33 -12.11 -14.82
CA VAL A 83 -1.14 -12.35 -16.26
C VAL A 83 0.32 -12.29 -16.70
N ALA A 84 1.07 -11.27 -16.25
CA ALA A 84 2.44 -11.02 -16.73
C ALA A 84 3.52 -11.76 -15.92
N GLY A 85 3.15 -12.23 -14.72
CA GLY A 85 4.06 -12.93 -13.82
C GLY A 85 4.71 -12.02 -12.79
N LEU A 86 5.36 -12.65 -11.81
CA LEU A 86 5.83 -11.97 -10.59
C LEU A 86 6.94 -10.95 -10.87
N ASP A 87 7.85 -11.24 -11.80
CA ASP A 87 8.99 -10.36 -12.09
C ASP A 87 8.53 -9.04 -12.72
N VAL A 88 7.66 -9.08 -13.74
CA VAL A 88 7.09 -7.87 -14.36
C VAL A 88 6.29 -7.05 -13.34
N TYR A 89 5.47 -7.72 -12.53
CA TYR A 89 4.71 -7.08 -11.45
C TYR A 89 5.62 -6.35 -10.45
N LYS A 90 6.73 -6.98 -10.01
CA LYS A 90 7.72 -6.34 -9.13
C LYS A 90 8.40 -5.16 -9.81
N THR A 91 8.78 -5.27 -11.09
CA THR A 91 9.38 -4.15 -11.83
C THR A 91 8.43 -2.95 -11.90
N LEU A 92 7.14 -3.18 -12.15
CA LEU A 92 6.13 -2.12 -12.15
C LEU A 92 5.97 -1.45 -10.77
N ILE A 93 6.03 -2.22 -9.66
CA ILE A 93 6.08 -1.64 -8.31
C ILE A 93 7.30 -0.73 -8.17
N GLY A 94 8.47 -1.22 -8.56
CA GLY A 94 9.72 -0.47 -8.56
C GLY A 94 9.59 0.84 -9.32
N ARG A 95 9.04 0.82 -10.54
CA ARG A 95 8.82 2.00 -11.38
C ARG A 95 7.94 3.06 -10.72
N VAL A 96 6.84 2.66 -10.06
CA VAL A 96 5.95 3.59 -9.34
C VAL A 96 6.62 4.16 -8.09
N LEU A 97 7.33 3.31 -7.35
CA LEU A 97 8.14 3.74 -6.23
C LEU A 97 9.24 4.70 -6.68
N ASP A 98 9.71 4.58 -7.94
CA ASP A 98 10.80 5.39 -8.48
C ASP A 98 10.24 6.77 -8.62
N LEU A 99 9.46 7.12 -9.65
CA LEU A 99 8.79 8.42 -9.90
C LEU A 99 9.47 9.67 -9.28
N THR A 100 9.07 10.89 -9.60
CA THR A 100 9.56 12.03 -8.79
C THR A 100 8.37 12.93 -8.63
N PRO A 101 7.90 13.15 -7.39
CA PRO A 101 6.81 14.09 -7.21
C PRO A 101 7.32 15.45 -7.72
N PRO A 102 6.58 16.12 -8.61
CA PRO A 102 6.98 17.44 -9.09
C PRO A 102 7.07 18.42 -7.92
N ASP A 103 7.78 19.54 -8.11
CA ASP A 103 7.82 20.59 -7.09
C ASP A 103 6.38 21.02 -6.79
N PRO A 104 5.91 20.86 -5.54
CA PRO A 104 4.52 21.14 -5.22
C PRO A 104 4.19 22.64 -5.21
N LYS A 105 5.16 23.53 -5.43
CA LYS A 105 4.94 24.95 -5.75
C LYS A 105 4.57 25.17 -7.22
N SER A 106 5.08 24.34 -8.13
CA SER A 106 4.77 24.44 -9.56
C SER A 106 3.60 23.55 -9.97
N ASP A 107 3.47 22.37 -9.37
CA ASP A 107 2.38 21.42 -9.66
C ASP A 107 1.92 20.68 -8.40
N GLN A 108 1.04 21.32 -7.64
CA GLN A 108 0.49 20.73 -6.41
C GLN A 108 -0.34 19.47 -6.69
N ASP A 109 -1.07 19.42 -7.79
CA ASP A 109 -1.93 18.26 -8.10
C ASP A 109 -1.08 17.06 -8.55
N GLY A 110 -0.11 17.26 -9.44
CA GLY A 110 0.88 16.25 -9.81
C GLY A 110 1.63 15.69 -8.60
N TYR A 111 2.04 16.55 -7.66
CA TYR A 111 2.65 16.12 -6.40
C TYR A 111 1.72 15.16 -5.63
N GLN A 112 0.47 15.56 -5.39
CA GLN A 112 -0.50 14.76 -4.64
C GLN A 112 -0.87 13.45 -5.36
N ARG A 113 -0.91 13.45 -6.69
CA ARG A 113 -1.09 12.25 -7.52
C ARG A 113 0.09 11.29 -7.36
N THR A 114 1.33 11.77 -7.49
CA THR A 114 2.53 10.92 -7.33
C THR A 114 2.63 10.32 -5.94
N LEU A 115 2.38 11.09 -4.86
CA LEU A 115 2.39 10.54 -3.50
C LEU A 115 1.30 9.46 -3.31
N SER A 116 0.12 9.67 -3.91
CA SER A 116 -0.96 8.68 -3.84
C SER A 116 -0.59 7.37 -4.53
N MET A 117 0.06 7.45 -5.70
CA MET A 117 0.54 6.26 -6.42
C MET A 117 1.61 5.53 -5.62
N ARG A 118 2.60 6.26 -5.08
CA ARG A 118 3.64 5.69 -4.22
C ARG A 118 3.04 5.02 -2.99
N THR A 119 2.06 5.64 -2.34
CA THR A 119 1.37 5.03 -1.19
C THR A 119 0.78 3.67 -1.53
N ILE A 120 0.15 3.52 -2.71
CA ILE A 120 -0.36 2.23 -3.19
C ILE A 120 0.79 1.25 -3.46
N ALA A 121 1.84 1.70 -4.17
CA ALA A 121 2.99 0.86 -4.47
C ALA A 121 3.75 0.39 -3.21
N ILE A 122 3.86 1.22 -2.17
CA ILE A 122 4.41 0.83 -0.86
C ILE A 122 3.56 -0.30 -0.24
N GLY A 123 2.23 -0.21 -0.37
CA GLY A 123 1.30 -1.24 0.09
C GLY A 123 1.45 -2.59 -0.61
N GLU A 124 1.89 -2.60 -1.86
CA GLU A 124 2.24 -3.83 -2.60
C GLU A 124 3.67 -4.29 -2.26
N ALA A 125 4.63 -3.36 -2.24
CA ALA A 125 6.05 -3.60 -2.00
C ALA A 125 6.35 -4.22 -0.63
N LYS A 126 5.58 -3.89 0.41
CA LYS A 126 5.75 -4.40 1.78
C LYS A 126 5.58 -5.93 1.94
N ASN A 127 5.27 -6.64 0.86
CA ASN A 127 5.15 -8.10 0.84
C ASN A 127 6.38 -8.78 0.23
N TYR A 128 7.42 -8.02 -0.13
CA TYR A 128 8.61 -8.51 -0.84
C TYR A 128 9.89 -7.97 -0.20
N GLU A 129 10.79 -8.87 0.19
CA GLU A 129 11.97 -8.54 0.97
C GLU A 129 12.95 -7.61 0.24
N GLU A 130 13.05 -7.74 -1.07
CA GLU A 130 13.96 -6.96 -1.91
C GLU A 130 13.64 -5.46 -1.93
N PHE A 131 12.41 -5.05 -1.60
CA PHE A 131 12.06 -3.63 -1.52
C PHE A 131 12.39 -2.99 -0.19
N TYR A 132 12.66 -3.77 0.88
CA TYR A 132 12.87 -3.18 2.21
C TYR A 132 14.00 -2.16 2.29
N PRO A 133 15.21 -2.39 1.73
CA PRO A 133 16.27 -1.38 1.77
C PRO A 133 15.84 -0.06 1.13
N ARG A 134 15.07 -0.15 0.05
CA ARG A 134 14.56 0.98 -0.70
C ARG A 134 13.45 1.73 0.06
N LEU A 135 12.49 1.03 0.64
CA LEU A 135 11.44 1.62 1.47
C LEU A 135 12.01 2.29 2.72
N LYS A 136 13.00 1.66 3.35
CA LYS A 136 13.73 2.22 4.49
C LYS A 136 14.46 3.51 4.10
N THR A 137 15.19 3.49 2.98
CA THR A 137 15.87 4.68 2.46
C THR A 137 14.86 5.79 2.20
N HIS A 138 13.73 5.49 1.55
CA HIS A 138 12.66 6.48 1.29
C HIS A 138 12.10 7.09 2.58
N LEU A 139 11.88 6.29 3.62
CA LEU A 139 11.45 6.78 4.94
C LEU A 139 12.52 7.69 5.59
N GLU A 140 13.79 7.28 5.57
CA GLU A 140 14.90 8.02 6.18
C GLU A 140 15.21 9.33 5.45
N THR A 141 14.97 9.38 4.14
CA THR A 141 15.17 10.57 3.30
C THR A 141 13.87 11.33 3.02
N TYR A 142 12.75 10.97 3.66
CA TYR A 142 11.47 11.60 3.39
C TYR A 142 11.50 13.08 3.78
N GLN A 143 11.33 13.97 2.81
CA GLN A 143 11.28 15.41 3.05
C GLN A 143 9.84 15.91 2.86
N PRO A 144 9.17 16.35 3.95
CA PRO A 144 7.89 17.02 3.86
C PRO A 144 7.95 18.23 2.93
N LYS A 145 6.83 18.54 2.26
CA LYS A 145 6.66 19.80 1.55
C LYS A 145 6.79 20.96 2.54
N GLU A 146 7.86 21.72 2.37
CA GLU A 146 8.13 22.96 3.08
C GLU A 146 8.24 22.80 4.61
N LEU A 147 8.59 23.88 5.31
CA LEU A 147 8.54 23.97 6.77
C LEU A 147 7.09 24.14 7.26
N SER A 148 6.14 23.43 6.65
CA SER A 148 4.72 23.45 7.03
C SER A 148 4.54 22.98 8.47
N LEU A 149 3.62 23.57 9.22
CA LEU A 149 3.31 23.13 10.58
C LEU A 149 2.79 21.69 10.63
N PHE A 150 2.28 21.16 9.51
CA PHE A 150 1.65 19.86 9.41
C PHE A 150 1.97 19.19 8.06
N LEU A 151 2.04 17.86 8.06
CA LEU A 151 1.98 17.09 6.82
C LEU A 151 0.58 17.21 6.21
N SER A 152 0.48 17.30 4.89
CA SER A 152 -0.79 17.10 4.21
C SER A 152 -1.31 15.67 4.45
N ALA A 153 -2.61 15.46 4.29
CA ALA A 153 -3.21 14.14 4.48
C ALA A 153 -2.55 13.05 3.61
N THR A 154 -2.14 13.40 2.38
CA THR A 154 -1.50 12.45 1.46
C THR A 154 -0.06 12.13 1.87
N GLU A 155 0.72 13.13 2.30
CA GLU A 155 2.07 12.90 2.86
C GLU A 155 1.98 12.01 4.10
N MET A 156 1.02 12.30 4.99
CA MET A 156 0.80 11.49 6.19
C MET A 156 0.44 10.05 5.84
N ASN A 157 -0.39 9.83 4.82
CA ASN A 157 -0.75 8.47 4.38
C ASN A 157 0.45 7.72 3.80
N GLU A 158 1.31 8.38 3.01
CA GLU A 158 2.53 7.77 2.48
C GLU A 158 3.51 7.41 3.61
N VAL A 159 3.74 8.33 4.56
CA VAL A 159 4.60 8.09 5.71
C VAL A 159 4.06 6.93 6.56
N ARG A 160 2.75 6.88 6.82
CA ARG A 160 2.15 5.74 7.54
C ARG A 160 2.36 4.43 6.77
N ALA A 161 2.17 4.42 5.45
CA ALA A 161 2.42 3.24 4.63
C ALA A 161 3.88 2.79 4.72
N LEU A 162 4.83 3.73 4.70
CA LEU A 162 6.26 3.45 4.89
C LEU A 162 6.56 2.89 6.28
N LEU A 163 6.00 3.49 7.34
CA LEU A 163 6.20 3.01 8.71
C LEU A 163 5.69 1.57 8.87
N VAL A 164 4.50 1.27 8.33
CA VAL A 164 3.96 -0.11 8.33
C VAL A 164 4.88 -1.04 7.55
N ALA A 165 5.30 -0.65 6.35
CA ALA A 165 6.11 -1.48 5.48
C ALA A 165 7.49 -1.79 6.06
N VAL A 166 8.20 -0.75 6.51
CA VAL A 166 9.55 -0.88 7.09
C VAL A 166 9.50 -1.66 8.40
N SER A 167 8.45 -1.51 9.21
CA SER A 167 8.34 -2.23 10.48
C SER A 167 8.09 -3.75 10.33
N ARG A 168 7.80 -4.25 9.13
CA ARG A 168 7.72 -5.70 8.86
C ARG A 168 9.09 -6.36 8.80
N ASP A 169 10.14 -5.60 8.50
CA ASP A 169 11.51 -6.11 8.48
C ASP A 169 12.02 -6.31 9.92
N PRO A 170 12.56 -7.49 10.28
CA PRO A 170 13.06 -7.75 11.63
C PRO A 170 14.13 -6.76 12.11
N ASN A 171 14.93 -6.15 11.22
CA ASN A 171 15.95 -5.18 11.62
C ASN A 171 15.37 -3.79 11.91
N SER A 172 14.10 -3.57 11.58
CA SER A 172 13.42 -2.28 11.74
C SER A 172 12.10 -2.38 12.50
N SER A 173 11.76 -3.56 13.04
CA SER A 173 10.53 -3.79 13.83
C SER A 173 10.45 -2.95 15.10
N PHE A 174 11.59 -2.46 15.61
CA PHE A 174 11.63 -1.50 16.72
C PHE A 174 10.85 -0.20 16.45
N ILE A 175 10.72 0.23 15.18
CA ILE A 175 9.95 1.42 14.79
C ILE A 175 8.49 1.26 15.21
N ALA A 176 7.88 0.12 14.90
CA ALA A 176 6.51 -0.15 15.29
C ALA A 176 6.33 -0.18 16.81
N ARG A 177 7.30 -0.73 17.56
CA ARG A 177 7.28 -0.68 19.03
C ARG A 177 7.34 0.75 19.55
N ASP A 178 8.25 1.55 19.03
CA ASP A 178 8.36 2.96 19.43
C ASP A 178 7.09 3.74 19.09
N ILE A 179 6.40 3.42 18.00
CA ILE A 179 5.10 4.01 17.67
C ILE A 179 4.05 3.64 18.73
N LEU A 180 3.94 2.35 19.07
CA LEU A 180 2.95 1.86 20.04
C LEU A 180 3.24 2.34 21.47
N GLU A 181 4.52 2.57 21.80
CA GLU A 181 4.98 3.12 23.08
C GLU A 181 5.01 4.67 23.09
N GLU A 182 4.52 5.32 22.03
CA GLU A 182 4.51 6.78 21.83
C GLU A 182 5.89 7.46 21.87
N LYS A 183 6.96 6.68 21.66
CA LYS A 183 8.35 7.15 21.62
C LYS A 183 8.78 7.60 20.22
N TYR A 184 8.13 7.11 19.17
CA TYR A 184 8.47 7.48 17.81
C TYR A 184 8.01 8.90 17.48
N THR A 185 8.96 9.75 17.10
CA THR A 185 8.69 11.16 16.77
C THR A 185 8.79 11.43 15.28
N GLY A 186 9.05 10.44 14.44
CA GLY A 186 9.27 10.63 13.00
C GLY A 186 10.75 10.55 12.62
N PRO A 187 11.05 10.47 11.31
CA PRO A 187 12.42 10.47 10.80
C PRO A 187 13.21 11.69 11.28
N SER A 188 14.49 11.52 11.58
CA SER A 188 15.37 12.61 12.04
C SER A 188 15.43 13.78 11.03
N ILE A 189 15.33 13.47 9.73
CA ILE A 189 15.35 14.46 8.65
C ILE A 189 14.18 15.45 8.72
N PHE A 190 13.04 15.09 9.34
CA PHE A 190 11.91 16.02 9.53
C PHE A 190 12.31 17.24 10.38
N TYR A 191 13.29 17.03 11.26
CA TYR A 191 13.72 17.99 12.27
C TYR A 191 15.04 18.66 11.89
N ALA A 192 15.92 17.96 11.17
CA ALA A 192 17.27 18.43 10.83
C ALA A 192 17.29 19.85 10.22
N GLY A 193 16.49 20.10 9.18
CA GLY A 193 16.44 21.43 8.55
C GLY A 193 15.87 22.53 9.45
N ARG A 194 14.96 22.18 10.37
CA ARG A 194 14.41 23.12 11.37
C ARG A 194 15.43 23.43 12.44
N ASP A 195 16.11 22.41 12.94
CA ASP A 195 17.13 22.54 13.97
C ASP A 195 18.33 23.33 13.45
N GLU A 196 18.74 23.11 12.20
CA GLU A 196 19.76 23.90 11.51
C GLU A 196 19.33 25.36 11.36
N LYS A 197 18.07 25.62 10.98
CA LYS A 197 17.55 26.99 10.88
C LYS A 197 17.52 27.70 12.24
N ILE A 198 17.11 27.00 13.30
CA ILE A 198 17.13 27.53 14.68
C ILE A 198 18.57 27.85 15.10
N LYS A 199 19.52 26.98 14.76
CA LYS A 199 20.94 27.19 15.04
C LYS A 199 21.49 28.42 14.31
N ASP A 200 21.23 28.57 13.00
CA ASP A 200 21.60 29.73 12.19
C ASP A 200 21.05 31.05 12.79
N LEU A 201 19.78 31.06 13.21
CA LEU A 201 19.17 32.24 13.82
C LEU A 201 19.83 32.62 15.16
N LYS A 202 20.16 31.63 16.01
CA LYS A 202 20.87 31.86 17.28
C LYS A 202 22.30 32.37 17.07
N GLU A 203 23.00 31.87 16.04
CA GLU A 203 24.33 32.36 15.69
C GLU A 203 24.27 33.83 15.23
N LYS A 204 23.27 34.20 14.42
CA LYS A 204 23.03 35.60 14.01
C LYS A 204 22.63 36.51 15.17
N GLU A 205 21.76 36.03 16.06
CA GLU A 205 21.37 36.75 17.28
C GLU A 205 22.60 37.11 18.11
N LYS A 206 23.49 36.13 18.33
CA LYS A 206 24.72 36.31 19.11
C LYS A 206 25.60 37.41 18.53
N VAL A 207 25.76 37.49 17.21
CA VAL A 207 26.53 38.56 16.54
C VAL A 207 25.97 39.94 16.90
N PHE A 208 24.65 40.14 16.82
CA PHE A 208 24.03 41.42 17.18
C PHE A 208 24.09 41.75 18.68
N LEU A 209 24.07 40.73 19.55
CA LEU A 209 24.29 40.93 20.99
C LEU A 209 25.73 41.37 21.28
N ASP A 210 26.71 40.75 20.62
CA ASP A 210 28.13 41.13 20.75
C ASP A 210 28.36 42.55 20.23
N GLU A 211 27.77 42.93 19.09
CA GLU A 211 27.77 44.30 18.57
C GLU A 211 27.14 45.29 19.56
N ALA A 212 25.95 44.98 20.10
CA ALA A 212 25.28 45.83 21.08
C ALA A 212 26.14 46.06 22.32
N ASN A 213 26.74 44.99 22.86
CA ASN A 213 27.64 45.06 24.00
C ASN A 213 28.88 45.91 23.70
N GLU A 214 29.43 45.83 22.49
CA GLU A 214 30.56 46.66 22.07
C GLU A 214 30.18 48.15 22.02
N PHE A 215 29.03 48.49 21.43
CA PHE A 215 28.53 49.86 21.38
C PHE A 215 28.29 50.44 22.78
N PHE A 216 27.65 49.69 23.67
CA PHE A 216 27.43 50.12 25.06
C PHE A 216 28.73 50.28 25.84
N ARG A 217 29.73 49.40 25.62
CA ARG A 217 31.06 49.54 26.20
C ARG A 217 31.74 50.84 25.73
N LYS A 218 31.77 51.09 24.41
CA LYS A 218 32.32 52.34 23.85
C LYS A 218 31.59 53.58 24.34
N ALA A 219 30.26 53.51 24.51
CA ALA A 219 29.45 54.60 25.04
C ALA A 219 29.83 54.94 26.49
N LYS A 220 30.08 53.91 27.31
CA LYS A 220 30.52 54.06 28.71
C LYS A 220 31.93 54.68 28.82
N GLU A 221 32.80 54.39 27.86
CA GLU A 221 34.17 54.92 27.79
C GLU A 221 34.25 56.34 27.18
N SER A 222 33.21 56.80 26.46
CA SER A 222 33.23 58.09 25.78
C SER A 222 32.97 59.27 26.72
N ASN A 223 33.91 60.22 26.74
CA ASN A 223 33.78 61.49 27.45
C ASN A 223 32.91 62.53 26.70
N ASN A 224 32.53 62.29 25.44
CA ASN A 224 31.72 63.21 24.64
C ASN A 224 30.22 62.84 24.73
N PRO A 225 29.35 63.71 25.28
CA PRO A 225 27.92 63.41 25.42
C PRO A 225 27.20 63.08 24.12
N LYS A 226 27.52 63.75 23.02
CA LYS A 226 26.88 63.49 21.71
C LYS A 226 27.29 62.13 21.16
N GLN A 227 28.57 61.80 21.25
CA GLN A 227 29.08 60.50 20.80
C GLN A 227 28.51 59.35 21.64
N ARG A 228 28.47 59.51 22.96
CA ARG A 228 27.85 58.54 23.87
C ARG A 228 26.36 58.32 23.56
N LEU A 229 25.61 59.37 23.25
CA LEU A 229 24.21 59.24 22.83
C LEU A 229 24.09 58.44 21.52
N ALA A 230 24.91 58.76 20.51
CA ALA A 230 24.91 58.03 19.24
C ALA A 230 25.26 56.54 19.42
N LEU A 231 26.31 56.22 20.18
CA LEU A 231 26.69 54.84 20.48
C LEU A 231 25.60 54.09 21.26
N ASN A 232 24.92 54.74 22.20
CA ASN A 232 23.77 54.14 22.88
C ASN A 232 22.60 53.86 21.92
N MET A 233 22.34 54.74 20.95
CA MET A 233 21.31 54.51 19.93
C MET A 233 21.68 53.31 19.04
N GLU A 234 22.94 53.20 18.61
CA GLU A 234 23.43 52.05 17.83
C GLU A 234 23.36 50.74 18.62
N GLY A 235 23.78 50.75 19.89
CA GLY A 235 23.67 49.61 20.79
C GLY A 235 22.23 49.14 20.99
N ASN A 236 21.30 50.07 21.22
CA ASN A 236 19.87 49.77 21.32
C ASN A 236 19.30 49.20 20.01
N ALA A 237 19.74 49.70 18.86
CA ALA A 237 19.31 49.20 17.56
C ALA A 237 19.81 47.77 17.30
N ALA A 238 21.08 47.47 17.64
CA ALA A 238 21.64 46.13 17.55
C ALA A 238 20.93 45.16 18.51
N GLN A 239 20.69 45.59 19.76
CA GLN A 239 19.93 44.80 20.74
C GLN A 239 18.50 44.52 20.28
N HIS A 240 17.84 45.49 19.63
CA HIS A 240 16.51 45.28 19.05
C HIS A 240 16.53 44.24 17.93
N LYS A 241 17.54 44.25 17.05
CA LYS A 241 17.72 43.21 16.02
C LYS A 241 17.94 41.83 16.61
N ALA A 242 18.79 41.72 17.63
CA ALA A 242 18.97 40.47 18.37
C ALA A 242 17.63 39.97 18.94
N ARG A 243 16.86 40.85 19.58
CA ARG A 243 15.53 40.50 20.13
C ARG A 243 14.54 40.00 19.05
N LEU A 244 14.59 40.54 17.83
CA LEU A 244 13.77 40.05 16.72
C LEU A 244 14.17 38.63 16.30
N LEU A 245 15.48 38.35 16.21
CA LEU A 245 16.00 37.01 15.89
C LEU A 245 15.70 36.00 17.01
N GLU A 246 15.77 36.43 18.27
CA GLU A 246 15.37 35.63 19.43
C GLU A 246 13.92 35.16 19.28
N MET A 247 13.00 36.12 19.08
CA MET A 247 11.58 35.82 18.87
C MET A 247 11.34 34.93 17.65
N GLU A 248 12.12 35.12 16.57
CA GLU A 248 12.03 34.29 15.37
C GLU A 248 12.43 32.84 15.65
N HIS A 249 13.59 32.59 16.28
CA HIS A 249 14.02 31.22 16.56
C HIS A 249 13.15 30.55 17.62
N GLU A 250 12.62 31.28 18.61
CA GLU A 250 11.65 30.77 19.59
C GLU A 250 10.33 30.39 18.91
N ASN A 251 9.88 31.19 17.95
CA ASN A 251 8.72 30.87 17.14
C ASN A 251 8.96 29.58 16.32
N PHE A 252 10.10 29.47 15.64
CA PHE A 252 10.46 28.24 14.92
C PHE A 252 10.54 27.01 15.83
N ALA A 253 11.11 27.14 17.04
CA ALA A 253 11.16 26.05 18.01
C ALA A 253 9.75 25.61 18.44
N ARG A 254 8.84 26.56 18.71
CA ARG A 254 7.42 26.25 19.00
C ARG A 254 6.73 25.56 17.84
N GLN A 255 6.97 26.01 16.61
CA GLN A 255 6.44 25.39 15.40
C GLN A 255 6.97 23.97 15.20
N ASN A 256 8.23 23.70 15.56
CA ASN A 256 8.81 22.36 15.52
C ASN A 256 8.12 21.42 16.52
N GLU A 257 7.91 21.88 17.75
CA GLU A 257 7.18 21.12 18.77
C GLU A 257 5.72 20.88 18.39
N MET A 258 5.04 21.87 17.78
CA MET A 258 3.68 21.70 17.26
C MET A 258 3.62 20.65 16.14
N PHE A 259 4.58 20.68 15.20
CA PHE A 259 4.68 19.68 14.15
C PHE A 259 4.89 18.28 14.74
N LYS A 260 5.82 18.12 15.69
CA LYS A 260 6.10 16.85 16.38
C LYS A 260 4.86 16.29 17.06
N ARG A 261 4.14 17.11 17.84
CA ARG A 261 2.90 16.71 18.51
C ARG A 261 1.80 16.33 17.52
N SER A 262 1.65 17.10 16.45
CA SER A 262 0.67 16.81 15.41
C SER A 262 1.00 15.51 14.69
N PHE A 263 2.26 15.29 14.32
CA PHE A 263 2.73 14.05 13.73
C PHE A 263 2.40 12.85 14.63
N GLN A 264 2.77 12.92 15.91
CA GLN A 264 2.44 11.87 16.90
C GLN A 264 0.93 11.65 17.03
N ALA A 265 0.12 12.71 17.07
CA ALA A 265 -1.34 12.57 17.12
C ALA A 265 -1.90 11.81 15.91
N HIS A 266 -1.33 12.01 14.72
CA HIS A 266 -1.70 11.23 13.53
C HIS A 266 -1.23 9.78 13.61
N LEU A 267 -0.23 9.42 14.41
CA LEU A 267 0.13 8.02 14.61
C LEU A 267 -0.79 7.29 15.62
N LYS A 268 -1.67 8.01 16.33
CA LYS A 268 -2.60 7.42 17.31
C LYS A 268 -3.94 6.96 16.72
N VAL A 269 -4.10 7.03 15.40
CA VAL A 269 -5.38 6.66 14.78
C VAL A 269 -5.54 5.14 14.78
N SER A 270 -6.67 4.65 15.31
CA SER A 270 -6.87 3.22 15.61
C SER A 270 -6.57 2.27 14.46
N HIS A 271 -6.95 2.61 13.21
CA HIS A 271 -6.65 1.76 12.05
C HIS A 271 -5.14 1.66 11.79
N PHE A 272 -4.40 2.75 11.98
CA PHE A 272 -2.95 2.73 11.80
C PHE A 272 -2.28 1.93 12.92
N SER A 273 -2.74 2.06 14.17
CA SER A 273 -2.26 1.22 15.26
C SER A 273 -2.50 -0.28 14.98
N SER A 274 -3.65 -0.64 14.38
CA SER A 274 -3.91 -2.01 13.91
C SER A 274 -2.85 -2.46 12.90
N ASP A 275 -2.56 -1.66 11.88
CA ASP A 275 -1.59 -2.01 10.84
C ASP A 275 -0.16 -2.11 11.38
N ILE A 276 0.17 -1.32 12.41
CA ILE A 276 1.46 -1.36 13.12
C ILE A 276 1.59 -2.60 14.01
N VAL A 277 0.52 -3.04 14.69
CA VAL A 277 0.53 -4.32 15.42
C VAL A 277 0.62 -5.49 14.44
N GLU A 278 -0.10 -5.42 13.31
CA GLU A 278 -0.01 -6.42 12.25
C GLU A 278 1.42 -6.53 11.70
N SER A 279 2.07 -5.40 11.42
CA SER A 279 3.43 -5.39 10.87
C SER A 279 4.45 -6.06 11.81
N LEU A 280 4.35 -5.84 13.12
CA LEU A 280 5.16 -6.55 14.11
C LEU A 280 4.98 -8.06 14.06
N GLY A 281 3.79 -8.55 13.73
CA GLY A 281 3.51 -9.98 13.64
C GLY A 281 4.31 -10.72 12.56
N HIS A 282 4.86 -10.00 11.58
CA HIS A 282 5.77 -10.59 10.58
C HIS A 282 7.12 -11.00 11.18
N ASP A 283 7.58 -10.31 12.22
CA ASP A 283 8.80 -10.67 12.96
C ASP A 283 8.46 -11.69 14.06
N ALA A 284 8.89 -12.94 13.84
CA ALA A 284 8.64 -14.03 14.79
C ALA A 284 9.20 -13.73 16.20
N SER A 285 10.24 -12.89 16.32
CA SER A 285 10.80 -12.49 17.63
C SER A 285 9.86 -11.56 18.41
N GLN A 286 8.93 -10.88 17.73
CA GLN A 286 7.95 -9.99 18.34
C GLN A 286 6.65 -10.70 18.74
N LYS A 287 6.53 -12.01 18.51
CA LYS A 287 5.32 -12.79 18.82
C LYS A 287 4.77 -12.50 20.21
N ALA A 288 5.60 -12.59 21.25
CA ALA A 288 5.16 -12.37 22.63
C ALA A 288 4.64 -10.93 22.87
N TYR A 289 5.23 -9.94 22.20
CA TYR A 289 4.78 -8.56 22.26
C TYR A 289 3.42 -8.37 21.58
N VAL A 290 3.23 -8.95 20.39
CA VAL A 290 1.97 -8.91 19.64
C VAL A 290 0.85 -9.66 20.39
N GLU A 291 1.16 -10.78 21.05
CA GLU A 291 0.18 -11.54 21.83
C GLU A 291 -0.47 -10.73 22.96
N ASN A 292 0.23 -9.75 23.54
CA ASN A 292 -0.34 -8.88 24.57
C ASN A 292 -1.50 -8.02 24.03
N TYR A 293 -1.56 -7.78 22.72
CA TYR A 293 -2.62 -7.00 22.10
C TYR A 293 -3.89 -7.79 21.79
N LEU A 294 -3.86 -9.13 21.91
CA LEU A 294 -5.03 -9.99 21.68
C LEU A 294 -6.17 -9.72 22.69
N THR A 295 -5.85 -9.25 23.88
CA THR A 295 -6.82 -8.92 24.94
C THR A 295 -6.97 -7.41 25.15
N HIS A 296 -6.48 -6.59 24.22
CA HIS A 296 -6.51 -5.13 24.35
C HIS A 296 -7.94 -4.58 24.29
N GLU A 297 -8.24 -3.56 25.10
CA GLU A 297 -9.59 -2.99 25.20
C GLU A 297 -10.08 -2.40 23.87
N ASN A 298 -9.20 -1.67 23.18
CA ASN A 298 -9.49 -1.15 21.84
C ASN A 298 -9.45 -2.29 20.78
N PRO A 299 -10.57 -2.57 20.08
CA PRO A 299 -10.67 -3.64 19.09
C PRO A 299 -9.67 -3.54 17.95
N SER A 300 -9.22 -2.34 17.55
CA SER A 300 -8.27 -2.21 16.44
C SER A 300 -6.92 -2.84 16.74
N TYR A 301 -6.45 -2.79 17.99
CA TYR A 301 -5.21 -3.49 18.38
C TYR A 301 -5.39 -5.01 18.32
N ARG A 302 -6.56 -5.51 18.76
CA ARG A 302 -6.91 -6.93 18.64
C ARG A 302 -6.97 -7.39 17.18
N VAL A 303 -7.56 -6.58 16.29
CA VAL A 303 -7.57 -6.82 14.83
C VAL A 303 -6.14 -6.97 14.30
N GLY A 304 -5.26 -6.02 14.61
CA GLY A 304 -3.86 -6.05 14.20
C GLY A 304 -3.13 -7.30 14.72
N ALA A 305 -3.35 -7.66 15.98
CA ALA A 305 -2.74 -8.83 16.60
C ALA A 305 -3.20 -10.14 15.94
N ILE A 306 -4.50 -10.27 15.65
CA ILE A 306 -5.05 -11.46 14.97
C ILE A 306 -4.45 -11.61 13.58
N ARG A 307 -4.41 -10.52 12.79
CA ARG A 307 -3.81 -10.56 11.44
C ARG A 307 -2.32 -10.88 11.49
N GLY A 308 -1.57 -10.19 12.34
CA GLY A 308 -0.14 -10.37 12.50
C GLY A 308 0.22 -11.80 12.90
N LEU A 309 -0.46 -12.36 13.92
CA LEU A 309 -0.20 -13.72 14.39
C LEU A 309 -0.65 -14.80 13.40
N ALA A 310 -1.65 -14.53 12.56
CA ALA A 310 -2.18 -15.49 11.60
C ALA A 310 -1.24 -15.79 10.43
N HIS A 311 -0.21 -14.98 10.19
CA HIS A 311 0.87 -15.28 9.24
C HIS A 311 1.66 -16.55 9.61
N HIS A 312 1.51 -17.02 10.85
CA HIS A 312 2.26 -18.12 11.43
C HIS A 312 1.30 -19.25 11.85
N PRO A 313 1.24 -20.37 11.11
CA PRO A 313 0.27 -21.45 11.37
C PRO A 313 0.24 -22.00 12.79
N GLN A 314 1.38 -21.97 13.49
CA GLN A 314 1.50 -22.39 14.89
C GLN A 314 0.65 -21.55 15.87
N ASN A 315 0.14 -20.39 15.44
CA ASN A 315 -0.72 -19.54 16.26
C ASN A 315 -2.21 -19.76 16.01
N TRP A 316 -2.61 -20.46 14.94
CA TRP A 316 -4.02 -20.57 14.54
C TRP A 316 -4.91 -21.18 15.62
N SER A 317 -4.44 -22.20 16.33
CA SER A 317 -5.17 -22.82 17.45
C SER A 317 -5.59 -21.81 18.53
N LYS A 318 -4.72 -20.84 18.85
CA LYS A 318 -4.99 -19.76 19.80
C LYS A 318 -5.99 -18.75 19.24
N LEU A 319 -5.96 -18.51 17.92
CA LEU A 319 -6.84 -17.54 17.25
C LEU A 319 -8.27 -18.05 17.06
N ARG A 320 -8.51 -19.37 17.05
CA ARG A 320 -9.85 -19.98 16.90
C ARG A 320 -10.88 -19.48 17.92
N GLY A 321 -10.43 -19.07 19.11
CA GLY A 321 -11.32 -18.50 20.14
C GLY A 321 -11.96 -17.17 19.74
N TYR A 322 -11.33 -16.41 18.84
CA TYR A 322 -11.82 -15.09 18.40
C TYR A 322 -12.89 -15.18 17.31
N LEU A 323 -13.18 -16.37 16.79
CA LEU A 323 -14.38 -16.62 15.96
C LEU A 323 -15.66 -16.39 16.79
N ASP A 324 -15.61 -16.63 18.11
CA ASP A 324 -16.74 -16.45 19.02
C ASP A 324 -16.67 -15.11 19.79
N ASP A 325 -15.83 -14.15 19.37
CA ASP A 325 -15.71 -12.85 20.03
C ASP A 325 -17.05 -12.09 19.96
N LYS A 326 -17.32 -11.25 20.96
CA LYS A 326 -18.53 -10.41 21.02
C LYS A 326 -18.53 -9.26 20.01
N ASP A 327 -17.36 -8.87 19.50
CA ASP A 327 -17.22 -7.81 18.50
C ASP A 327 -17.19 -8.40 17.09
N SER A 328 -18.17 -8.04 16.26
CA SER A 328 -18.28 -8.53 14.88
C SER A 328 -17.05 -8.21 14.01
N ASN A 329 -16.32 -7.12 14.28
CA ASN A 329 -15.08 -6.85 13.53
C ASN A 329 -13.98 -7.85 13.87
N ILE A 330 -13.92 -8.31 15.13
CA ILE A 330 -12.98 -9.33 15.57
C ILE A 330 -13.33 -10.68 14.95
N GLN A 331 -14.61 -11.05 14.96
CA GLN A 331 -15.08 -12.24 14.26
C GLN A 331 -14.75 -12.20 12.77
N ARG A 332 -15.07 -11.09 12.09
CA ARG A 332 -14.79 -10.87 10.66
C ARG A 332 -13.31 -11.08 10.34
N VAL A 333 -12.43 -10.46 11.13
CA VAL A 333 -10.98 -10.55 10.92
C VAL A 333 -10.47 -11.97 11.22
N SER A 334 -11.00 -12.62 12.26
CA SER A 334 -10.65 -13.99 12.61
C SER A 334 -11.02 -14.99 11.52
N VAL A 335 -12.18 -14.82 10.87
CA VAL A 335 -12.61 -15.62 9.72
C VAL A 335 -11.58 -15.52 8.58
N LEU A 336 -11.15 -14.31 8.22
CA LEU A 336 -10.17 -14.11 7.14
C LEU A 336 -8.77 -14.61 7.52
N ALA A 337 -8.38 -14.41 8.77
CA ALA A 337 -7.10 -14.84 9.31
C ALA A 337 -6.95 -16.36 9.34
N LEU A 338 -8.05 -17.07 9.64
CA LEU A 338 -8.09 -18.53 9.76
C LEU A 338 -8.56 -19.25 8.50
N LYS A 339 -8.65 -18.57 7.35
CA LYS A 339 -9.14 -19.18 6.10
C LYS A 339 -8.35 -20.42 5.66
N ASN A 340 -7.08 -20.54 6.07
CA ASN A 340 -6.21 -21.67 5.75
C ASN A 340 -6.09 -22.70 6.89
N ASP A 341 -6.84 -22.51 7.99
CA ASP A 341 -6.90 -23.43 9.12
C ASP A 341 -8.07 -24.40 8.95
N GLU A 342 -7.78 -25.66 8.60
CA GLU A 342 -8.80 -26.70 8.36
C GLU A 342 -9.77 -26.84 9.54
N ASP A 343 -9.25 -26.86 10.77
CA ASP A 343 -10.06 -27.06 11.97
C ASP A 343 -10.97 -25.86 12.30
N ALA A 344 -10.71 -24.69 11.72
CA ALA A 344 -11.53 -23.50 11.95
C ALA A 344 -12.81 -23.51 11.09
N TRP A 345 -12.82 -24.28 10.00
CA TRP A 345 -13.91 -24.24 9.02
C TRP A 345 -15.30 -24.61 9.53
N PRO A 346 -15.47 -25.62 10.41
CA PRO A 346 -16.78 -25.88 11.00
C PRO A 346 -17.39 -24.64 11.67
N LYS A 347 -16.56 -23.83 12.35
CA LYS A 347 -16.99 -22.58 12.98
C LYS A 347 -17.17 -21.45 11.97
N ILE A 348 -16.21 -21.27 11.04
CA ILE A 348 -16.29 -20.25 9.97
C ILE A 348 -17.60 -20.39 9.19
N VAL A 349 -17.99 -21.61 8.81
CA VAL A 349 -19.25 -21.87 8.09
C VAL A 349 -20.48 -21.54 8.94
N GLY A 350 -20.40 -21.71 10.26
CA GLY A 350 -21.45 -21.31 11.19
C GLY A 350 -21.81 -19.82 11.09
N HIS A 351 -20.86 -18.97 10.70
CA HIS A 351 -21.06 -17.53 10.50
C HIS A 351 -21.77 -17.16 9.18
N LEU A 352 -22.13 -18.11 8.31
CA LEU A 352 -22.95 -17.81 7.11
C LEU A 352 -24.33 -17.23 7.45
N ASN A 353 -24.84 -17.52 8.65
CA ASN A 353 -26.11 -16.99 9.15
C ASN A 353 -25.93 -15.85 10.15
N HIS A 354 -24.72 -15.27 10.24
CA HIS A 354 -24.45 -14.19 11.19
C HIS A 354 -25.32 -12.95 10.91
N GLU A 355 -25.69 -12.23 11.97
CA GLU A 355 -26.53 -11.03 11.84
C GLU A 355 -25.79 -9.93 11.05
N ASP A 356 -24.52 -9.70 11.39
CA ASP A 356 -23.65 -8.73 10.70
C ASP A 356 -23.32 -9.18 9.25
N PRO A 357 -23.69 -8.38 8.22
CA PRO A 357 -23.36 -8.66 6.81
C PRO A 357 -21.86 -8.76 6.54
N ASN A 358 -21.02 -7.98 7.21
CA ASN A 358 -19.57 -8.00 6.97
C ASN A 358 -18.94 -9.31 7.41
N VAL A 359 -19.48 -9.95 8.46
CA VAL A 359 -19.01 -11.27 8.91
C VAL A 359 -19.39 -12.33 7.88
N LYS A 360 -20.63 -12.31 7.37
CA LYS A 360 -21.06 -13.20 6.28
C LYS A 360 -20.20 -13.05 5.03
N GLU A 361 -19.89 -11.82 4.64
CA GLU A 361 -19.01 -11.53 3.51
C GLU A 361 -17.60 -12.09 3.73
N ALA A 362 -17.04 -11.94 4.94
CA ALA A 362 -15.74 -12.50 5.27
C ALA A 362 -15.72 -14.02 5.15
N VAL A 363 -16.78 -14.73 5.53
CA VAL A 363 -16.89 -16.18 5.37
C VAL A 363 -16.81 -16.57 3.89
N THR A 364 -17.60 -15.91 3.05
CA THR A 364 -17.55 -16.16 1.61
C THR A 364 -16.19 -15.80 1.01
N SER A 365 -15.61 -14.66 1.37
CA SER A 365 -14.28 -14.23 0.90
C SER A 365 -13.20 -15.22 1.32
N ALA A 366 -13.20 -15.66 2.58
CA ALA A 366 -12.29 -16.70 3.09
C ALA A 366 -12.40 -17.99 2.27
N PHE A 367 -13.60 -18.38 1.87
CA PHE A 367 -13.84 -19.59 1.09
C PHE A 367 -13.21 -19.52 -0.31
N TYR A 368 -13.10 -18.33 -0.89
CA TYR A 368 -12.51 -18.15 -2.22
C TYR A 368 -11.02 -17.85 -2.19
N GLU A 369 -10.54 -17.25 -1.10
CA GLU A 369 -9.13 -16.92 -0.91
C GLU A 369 -8.33 -18.01 -0.20
N THR A 370 -8.98 -19.05 0.30
CA THR A 370 -8.30 -20.17 0.97
C THR A 370 -7.44 -20.97 -0.01
N SER A 371 -6.26 -21.39 0.45
CA SER A 371 -5.41 -22.34 -0.26
C SER A 371 -5.88 -23.79 -0.09
N LEU A 372 -6.85 -24.04 0.80
CA LEU A 372 -7.43 -25.36 1.02
C LEU A 372 -8.23 -25.76 -0.23
N LYS A 373 -7.92 -26.93 -0.77
CA LYS A 373 -8.51 -27.42 -2.01
C LYS A 373 -9.55 -28.46 -1.69
N SER A 374 -9.10 -29.63 -1.26
CA SER A 374 -9.91 -30.80 -0.96
C SER A 374 -10.71 -30.67 0.33
N GLU A 375 -10.13 -30.01 1.31
CA GLU A 375 -10.67 -29.88 2.67
C GLU A 375 -11.94 -29.00 2.67
N MET A 376 -12.12 -28.23 1.59
CA MET A 376 -13.23 -27.30 1.41
C MET A 376 -14.49 -27.94 0.79
N TYR A 377 -14.40 -29.16 0.26
CA TYR A 377 -15.54 -29.81 -0.41
C TYR A 377 -16.79 -29.93 0.47
N PRO A 378 -16.70 -30.33 1.76
CA PRO A 378 -17.88 -30.42 2.64
C PRO A 378 -18.62 -29.10 2.81
N TYR A 379 -17.91 -27.98 2.66
CA TYR A 379 -18.43 -26.63 2.85
C TYR A 379 -18.90 -25.98 1.54
N PHE A 380 -18.64 -26.58 0.39
CA PHE A 380 -18.94 -25.96 -0.91
C PHE A 380 -20.43 -25.71 -1.11
N LYS A 381 -21.27 -26.70 -0.77
CA LYS A 381 -22.74 -26.60 -0.86
C LYS A 381 -23.30 -25.44 -0.02
N PRO A 382 -23.07 -25.36 1.30
CA PRO A 382 -23.61 -24.25 2.10
C PRO A 382 -23.09 -22.89 1.64
N MET A 383 -21.83 -22.79 1.17
CA MET A 383 -21.27 -21.54 0.65
C MET A 383 -21.98 -21.07 -0.61
N LEU A 384 -22.18 -21.95 -1.59
CA LEU A 384 -22.91 -21.63 -2.81
C LEU A 384 -24.34 -21.20 -2.50
N GLN A 385 -25.04 -21.94 -1.63
CA GLN A 385 -26.40 -21.57 -1.23
C GLN A 385 -26.44 -20.19 -0.56
N ALA A 386 -25.46 -19.86 0.29
CA ALA A 386 -25.38 -18.54 0.91
C ALA A 386 -25.14 -17.42 -0.11
N SER A 387 -24.22 -17.62 -1.06
CA SER A 387 -23.88 -16.62 -2.09
C SER A 387 -25.04 -16.29 -3.02
N PHE A 388 -25.96 -17.22 -3.28
CA PHE A 388 -27.14 -16.97 -4.12
C PHE A 388 -28.40 -16.54 -3.35
N ARG A 389 -28.43 -16.67 -2.02
CA ARG A 389 -29.55 -16.19 -1.19
C ARG A 389 -29.52 -14.69 -0.94
N GLN A 390 -28.36 -14.05 -1.06
CA GLN A 390 -28.26 -12.60 -0.91
C GLN A 390 -28.92 -11.88 -2.10
N LYS A 391 -29.88 -11.00 -1.78
CA LYS A 391 -30.55 -10.15 -2.77
C LYS A 391 -29.60 -9.06 -3.27
N ASP A 392 -29.90 -8.58 -4.47
CA ASP A 392 -29.12 -7.62 -5.26
C ASP A 392 -28.47 -6.53 -4.41
N SER A 393 -27.19 -6.75 -4.14
CA SER A 393 -26.26 -5.87 -3.45
C SER A 393 -24.91 -6.03 -4.13
N PHE A 394 -24.07 -5.01 -4.03
CA PHE A 394 -22.70 -5.08 -4.52
C PHE A 394 -21.95 -6.31 -3.98
N ASP A 395 -22.22 -6.66 -2.72
CA ASP A 395 -21.63 -7.83 -2.05
C ASP A 395 -22.13 -9.15 -2.64
N ALA A 396 -23.41 -9.23 -3.03
CA ALA A 396 -23.97 -10.39 -3.72
C ALA A 396 -23.32 -10.59 -5.10
N ASP A 397 -23.08 -9.52 -5.86
CA ASP A 397 -22.41 -9.62 -7.16
C ASP A 397 -20.95 -10.05 -7.02
N ARG A 398 -20.23 -9.48 -6.05
CA ARG A 398 -18.85 -9.90 -5.71
C ARG A 398 -18.81 -11.38 -5.31
N GLN A 399 -19.72 -11.82 -4.45
CA GLN A 399 -19.82 -13.23 -4.04
C GLN A 399 -20.12 -14.15 -5.23
N ARG A 400 -21.10 -13.80 -6.07
CA ARG A 400 -21.44 -14.56 -7.29
C ARG A 400 -20.26 -14.62 -8.26
N TRP A 401 -19.48 -13.55 -8.38
CA TRP A 401 -18.27 -13.56 -9.20
C TRP A 401 -17.21 -14.51 -8.62
N MET A 402 -17.01 -14.52 -7.30
CA MET A 402 -16.06 -15.45 -6.69
C MET A 402 -16.53 -16.91 -6.78
N VAL A 403 -17.84 -17.18 -6.63
CA VAL A 403 -18.46 -18.48 -6.95
C VAL A 403 -18.08 -18.91 -8.36
N TYR A 404 -18.28 -18.02 -9.32
CA TYR A 404 -17.97 -18.26 -10.72
C TYR A 404 -16.50 -18.63 -10.92
N GLN A 405 -15.57 -17.89 -10.32
CA GLN A 405 -14.13 -18.20 -10.42
C GLN A 405 -13.80 -19.58 -9.85
N ARG A 406 -14.40 -19.97 -8.71
CA ARG A 406 -14.14 -21.29 -8.11
C ARG A 406 -14.76 -22.42 -8.93
N VAL A 407 -15.99 -22.27 -9.40
CA VAL A 407 -16.65 -23.24 -10.29
C VAL A 407 -15.83 -23.42 -11.59
N ARG A 408 -15.34 -22.32 -12.15
CA ARG A 408 -14.46 -22.33 -13.32
C ARG A 408 -13.16 -23.08 -13.02
N SER A 409 -12.47 -22.75 -11.93
CA SER A 409 -11.24 -23.44 -11.52
C SER A 409 -11.44 -24.94 -11.32
N VAL A 410 -12.55 -25.36 -10.71
CA VAL A 410 -12.89 -26.79 -10.56
C VAL A 410 -13.16 -27.43 -11.93
N THR A 411 -13.78 -26.71 -12.87
CA THR A 411 -14.09 -27.20 -14.22
C THR A 411 -12.84 -27.30 -15.11
N GLU A 412 -11.89 -26.37 -14.95
CA GLU A 412 -10.60 -26.38 -15.62
C GLU A 412 -9.71 -27.51 -15.11
N ASN A 413 -9.80 -27.84 -13.81
CA ASN A 413 -9.05 -28.92 -13.17
C ASN A 413 -9.87 -30.21 -13.00
N TRP A 414 -10.95 -30.38 -13.77
CA TRP A 414 -11.93 -31.45 -13.56
C TRP A 414 -11.33 -32.85 -13.58
N ASP A 415 -10.39 -33.11 -14.49
CA ASP A 415 -9.80 -34.43 -14.67
C ASP A 415 -8.89 -34.83 -13.50
N ALA A 416 -8.34 -33.85 -12.77
CA ALA A 416 -7.52 -34.05 -11.59
C ALA A 416 -8.34 -34.39 -10.32
N LEU A 417 -9.67 -34.31 -10.38
CA LEU A 417 -10.54 -34.62 -9.25
C LEU A 417 -10.77 -36.14 -9.12
N SER A 418 -10.89 -36.61 -7.87
CA SER A 418 -11.34 -37.97 -7.57
C SER A 418 -12.80 -38.19 -7.98
N ASP A 419 -13.21 -39.44 -8.19
CA ASP A 419 -14.60 -39.78 -8.56
C ASP A 419 -15.60 -39.37 -7.49
N THR A 420 -15.22 -39.44 -6.21
CA THR A 420 -16.04 -38.95 -5.09
C THR A 420 -16.27 -37.45 -5.22
N GLN A 421 -15.21 -36.67 -5.44
CA GLN A 421 -15.32 -35.21 -5.61
C GLN A 421 -16.14 -34.84 -6.85
N LYS A 422 -15.95 -35.55 -7.97
CA LYS A 422 -16.77 -35.39 -9.19
C LYS A 422 -18.24 -35.66 -8.91
N SER A 423 -18.56 -36.75 -8.20
CA SER A 423 -19.93 -37.12 -7.81
C SER A 423 -20.59 -36.08 -6.90
N GLU A 424 -19.87 -35.60 -5.90
CA GLU A 424 -20.34 -34.54 -5.00
C GLU A 424 -20.61 -33.24 -5.77
N PHE A 425 -19.68 -32.82 -6.63
CA PHE A 425 -19.87 -31.61 -7.44
C PHE A 425 -21.08 -31.72 -8.38
N ARG A 426 -21.33 -32.91 -8.97
CA ARG A 426 -22.54 -33.17 -9.77
C ARG A 426 -23.81 -33.02 -8.94
N SER A 427 -23.82 -33.57 -7.73
CA SER A 427 -24.95 -33.45 -6.81
C SER A 427 -25.24 -31.98 -6.48
N ILE A 428 -24.18 -31.23 -6.14
CA ILE A 428 -24.25 -29.78 -5.87
C ILE A 428 -24.78 -29.01 -7.07
N ALA A 429 -24.26 -29.25 -8.27
CA ALA A 429 -24.71 -28.59 -9.49
C ALA A 429 -26.20 -28.85 -9.79
N LYS A 430 -26.67 -30.08 -9.57
CA LYS A 430 -28.08 -30.46 -9.75
C LYS A 430 -28.99 -29.74 -8.76
N GLU A 431 -28.59 -29.64 -7.50
CA GLU A 431 -29.35 -28.95 -6.46
C GLU A 431 -29.36 -27.43 -6.60
N LEU A 432 -28.29 -26.84 -7.13
CA LEU A 432 -28.20 -25.39 -7.32
C LEU A 432 -28.89 -24.89 -8.59
N LYS A 433 -29.14 -25.77 -9.57
CA LYS A 433 -29.87 -25.42 -10.80
C LYS A 433 -31.14 -24.58 -10.58
N PRO A 434 -32.05 -24.88 -9.62
CA PRO A 434 -33.21 -24.03 -9.35
C PRO A 434 -32.87 -22.70 -8.67
N VAL A 435 -31.77 -22.63 -7.90
CA VAL A 435 -31.36 -21.44 -7.14
C VAL A 435 -30.69 -20.39 -8.06
N VAL A 436 -30.01 -20.84 -9.12
CA VAL A 436 -29.26 -19.98 -10.05
C VAL A 436 -30.10 -19.56 -11.27
N GLN A 437 -31.41 -19.86 -11.29
CA GLN A 437 -32.31 -19.46 -12.40
C GLN A 437 -32.26 -17.93 -12.61
N GLY A 438 -31.75 -17.52 -13.77
CA GLY A 438 -31.54 -16.10 -14.15
C GLY A 438 -30.08 -15.68 -14.34
N ASN A 439 -29.09 -16.50 -13.97
CA ASN A 439 -27.67 -16.21 -14.23
C ASN A 439 -27.08 -17.18 -15.27
N ASP A 440 -27.16 -16.79 -16.54
CA ASP A 440 -26.83 -17.63 -17.70
C ASP A 440 -25.38 -18.12 -17.74
N VAL A 441 -24.44 -17.39 -17.14
CA VAL A 441 -23.01 -17.75 -17.23
C VAL A 441 -22.67 -18.87 -16.24
N ILE A 442 -23.11 -18.75 -14.99
CA ILE A 442 -22.84 -19.78 -13.97
C ILE A 442 -23.61 -21.06 -14.29
N LEU A 443 -24.85 -20.95 -14.75
CA LEU A 443 -25.62 -22.09 -15.24
C LEU A 443 -24.91 -22.78 -16.39
N ARG A 444 -24.38 -22.03 -17.39
CA ARG A 444 -23.61 -22.60 -18.49
C ARG A 444 -22.37 -23.34 -18.03
N LEU A 445 -21.59 -22.78 -17.10
CA LEU A 445 -20.41 -23.47 -16.56
C LEU A 445 -20.79 -24.74 -15.81
N LEU A 446 -21.75 -24.67 -14.88
CA LEU A 446 -22.25 -25.85 -14.16
C LEU A 446 -22.77 -26.92 -15.13
N GLN A 447 -23.42 -26.51 -16.21
CA GLN A 447 -23.97 -27.40 -17.22
C GLN A 447 -22.89 -27.96 -18.15
N GLN A 448 -21.83 -27.21 -18.46
CA GLN A 448 -20.63 -27.75 -19.11
C GLN A 448 -19.95 -28.80 -18.23
N THR A 449 -19.84 -28.55 -16.92
CA THR A 449 -19.32 -29.54 -15.97
C THR A 449 -20.18 -30.80 -15.94
N LEU A 450 -21.51 -30.66 -15.98
CA LEU A 450 -22.44 -31.78 -16.09
C LEU A 450 -22.35 -32.48 -17.46
N ASN A 451 -22.13 -31.77 -18.56
CA ASN A 451 -22.08 -32.35 -19.91
C ASN A 451 -20.77 -33.10 -20.19
N LYS A 452 -19.62 -32.62 -19.68
CA LYS A 452 -18.34 -33.35 -19.70
C LYS A 452 -18.41 -34.75 -19.06
N THR A 453 -19.51 -35.06 -18.37
CA THR A 453 -19.75 -36.34 -17.69
C THR A 453 -20.69 -37.27 -18.41
N GLN A 454 -21.25 -36.87 -19.55
CA GLN A 454 -22.07 -37.74 -20.41
C GLN A 454 -21.26 -38.36 -21.57
N GLU A 455 -20.07 -37.83 -21.83
CA GLU A 455 -19.17 -38.27 -22.91
C GLU A 455 -18.11 -39.29 -22.46
N ASN A 456 -18.05 -39.61 -21.16
CA ASN A 456 -17.25 -40.68 -20.53
C ASN A 456 -18.16 -41.51 -19.62
#